data_AF-A0A919LJU0-F1
#
_entry.id   AF-A0A919LJU0-F1
#
_cell.length_a   1.000
_cell.length_b   1.000
_cell.length_c   1.000
_cell.angle_alpha   90.00
_cell.angle_beta   90.00
_cell.angle_gamma   90.00
#
_symmetry.space_group_name_H-M   'P 1'
#
loop_
_entity.id
_entity.type
_entity.pdbx_description
1 polymer ?
#
loop_
_entity_poly.entity_id
_entity_poly.type
_entity_poly.pdbx_seq_one_letter_code
_entity_poly.pdbx_strand_id
1 'polypeptide(L)'
;MGWLLDLLAPENLLALLGVVATVGVLSYERLFPGRKRIGFRVQMDTVIDDGSRDEGPLHQRLRILESQTDLSGLSGASLVLLRIENDGFRGIDAQDYINSPAADHGLTATFPGRTVRDVAVTEPSHLSLLRYLPRGSNEESPGLVWSGSEVSIPRVPLNRGDHFKLLVLLTGPGGEKPAEVDGRLKEGKVRNNERFRRPTNRMLGLILSLFLVTVAQPFFFSHFQEKPLPAGCAGGNLSVVGSTAFEPVMTRLAGAYRENCKSAPKITVDAHGSGAGISTLLDRGSAAGNGFAPYLALSDGPAQSRNPRLKGRLVAVSVFALVVNKDVRLTDIRRADLQKLYTGDITDWRDLRAASGTPGPHLRVTLVGRDGDSGSRNVFEERLLGGTTEPPRTSSADDCGTRFREYKGITRCEQSSTDRLLKTVAATPGAIGYADLHTAQEYAAKGKLQLLGLDGKQPSTDAVRTSGYPFWEPEYAYTYGTPPDNSLTSKFLDSMNSDTGQNVMERNGHLPCTVPDNRDACDQARQEDR
;
A
#
# COMPACT_ATOMS: atom_id res chain seq x y z
N MET A 1 -7.92 15.25 7.90
CA MET A 1 -7.16 16.40 7.37
C MET A 1 -6.20 16.01 6.24
N GLY A 2 -5.47 14.88 6.31
CA GLY A 2 -4.55 14.45 5.23
C GLY A 2 -5.19 14.29 3.84
N TRP A 3 -6.41 13.75 3.78
CA TRP A 3 -7.15 13.59 2.52
C TRP A 3 -7.44 14.91 1.78
N LEU A 4 -7.52 16.03 2.51
CA LEU A 4 -7.76 17.34 1.92
C LEU A 4 -6.48 17.89 1.27
N LEU A 5 -5.31 17.54 1.83
CA LEU A 5 -4.00 17.92 1.30
C LEU A 5 -3.66 17.12 0.04
N ASP A 6 -3.99 15.83 -0.01
CA ASP A 6 -3.82 15.00 -1.20
C ASP A 6 -4.74 15.45 -2.36
N LEU A 7 -5.96 15.89 -2.03
CA LEU A 7 -6.90 16.46 -3.02
C LEU A 7 -6.39 17.79 -3.59
N LEU A 8 -5.69 18.58 -2.78
CA LEU A 8 -5.11 19.88 -3.15
C LEU A 8 -3.69 19.75 -3.73
N ALA A 9 -3.20 18.52 -3.98
CA ALA A 9 -1.92 18.33 -4.65
C ALA A 9 -1.92 19.05 -6.01
N PRO A 10 -0.82 19.72 -6.42
CA PRO A 10 -0.77 20.57 -7.62
C PRO A 10 -1.20 19.84 -8.89
N GLU A 11 -0.84 18.57 -9.00
CA GLU A 11 -1.19 17.66 -10.10
C GLU A 11 -2.69 17.37 -10.20
N ASN A 12 -3.37 17.19 -9.06
CA ASN A 12 -4.81 16.98 -8.99
C ASN A 12 -5.58 18.26 -9.31
N LEU A 13 -5.06 19.41 -8.90
CA LEU A 13 -5.66 20.73 -9.20
C LEU A 13 -5.58 21.08 -10.70
N LEU A 14 -4.47 20.77 -11.37
CA LEU A 14 -4.31 20.98 -12.82
C LEU A 14 -5.29 20.12 -13.63
N ALA A 15 -5.48 18.85 -13.25
CA ALA A 15 -6.46 17.97 -13.87
C ALA A 15 -7.89 18.49 -13.66
N LEU A 16 -8.23 18.92 -12.44
CA LEU A 16 -9.54 19.49 -12.13
C LEU A 16 -9.82 20.76 -12.94
N LEU A 17 -8.83 21.65 -13.08
CA LEU A 17 -8.93 22.88 -13.88
C LEU A 17 -9.21 22.60 -15.36
N GLY A 18 -8.52 21.63 -15.96
CA GLY A 18 -8.74 21.23 -17.35
C GLY A 18 -10.16 20.69 -17.59
N VAL A 19 -10.70 19.95 -16.60
CA VAL A 19 -12.07 19.41 -16.66
C VAL A 19 -13.12 20.51 -16.48
N VAL A 20 -12.94 21.40 -15.50
CA VAL A 20 -13.86 22.55 -15.29
C VAL A 20 -13.88 23.45 -16.53
N ALA A 21 -12.73 23.68 -17.18
CA ALA A 21 -12.67 24.43 -18.43
C ALA A 21 -13.46 23.73 -19.56
N THR A 22 -13.31 22.41 -19.70
CA THR A 22 -13.98 21.64 -20.77
C THR A 22 -15.49 21.54 -20.55
N VAL A 23 -15.92 21.26 -19.32
CA VAL A 23 -17.33 21.25 -18.94
C VAL A 23 -17.93 22.64 -19.02
N GLY A 24 -17.18 23.67 -18.61
CA GLY A 24 -17.55 25.07 -18.76
C GLY A 24 -17.83 25.44 -20.22
N VAL A 25 -16.95 25.07 -21.15
CA VAL A 25 -17.11 25.33 -22.59
C VAL A 25 -18.33 24.59 -23.16
N LEU A 26 -18.50 23.31 -22.84
CA LEU A 26 -19.64 22.50 -23.33
C LEU A 26 -20.98 22.96 -22.73
N SER A 27 -20.96 23.45 -21.49
CA SER A 27 -22.16 23.91 -20.80
C SER A 27 -22.50 25.35 -21.17
N TYR A 28 -21.52 26.18 -21.53
CA TYR A 28 -21.73 27.57 -21.94
C TYR A 28 -22.69 27.68 -23.14
N GLU A 29 -22.54 26.82 -24.16
CA GLU A 29 -23.46 26.82 -25.31
C GLU A 29 -24.88 26.33 -24.99
N ARG A 30 -25.07 25.64 -23.85
CA ARG A 30 -26.33 25.00 -23.46
C ARG A 30 -27.06 25.73 -22.33
N LEU A 31 -26.33 26.43 -21.46
CA LEU A 31 -26.85 27.13 -20.28
C LEU A 31 -27.00 28.64 -20.46
N PHE A 32 -26.34 29.28 -21.45
CA PHE A 32 -26.57 30.70 -21.77
C PHE A 32 -27.65 30.83 -22.88
N PRO A 33 -28.93 31.06 -22.53
CA PRO A 33 -30.05 30.99 -23.46
C PRO A 33 -30.28 32.37 -24.09
N GLY A 34 -29.38 32.76 -24.99
CA GLY A 34 -29.33 34.15 -25.47
C GLY A 34 -30.01 34.42 -26.82
N ARG A 35 -29.93 33.52 -27.80
CA ARG A 35 -30.09 33.95 -29.21
C ARG A 35 -31.16 33.19 -29.96
N LYS A 36 -32.06 33.95 -30.61
CA LYS A 36 -33.00 33.48 -31.64
C LYS A 36 -32.20 32.99 -32.84
N ARG A 37 -32.55 31.85 -33.42
CA ARG A 37 -31.82 31.28 -34.55
C ARG A 37 -32.76 30.60 -35.52
N ILE A 38 -32.57 30.91 -36.80
CA ILE A 38 -33.21 30.18 -37.91
C ILE A 38 -32.13 29.38 -38.61
N GLY A 39 -32.31 28.07 -38.59
CA GLY A 39 -31.54 27.13 -39.36
C GLY A 39 -32.21 26.87 -40.70
N PHE A 40 -31.42 26.79 -41.77
CA PHE A 40 -31.90 26.25 -43.04
C PHE A 40 -30.96 25.17 -43.57
N ARG A 41 -31.52 24.24 -44.35
CA ARG A 41 -30.75 23.21 -45.07
C ARG A 41 -31.46 22.78 -46.34
N VAL A 42 -30.71 22.49 -47.38
CA VAL A 42 -31.24 21.90 -48.61
C VAL A 42 -31.31 20.39 -48.39
N GLN A 43 -32.53 19.83 -48.43
CA GLN A 43 -32.73 18.39 -48.22
C GLN A 43 -32.75 17.60 -49.53
N MET A 44 -33.06 18.28 -50.63
CA MET A 44 -33.12 17.72 -51.98
C MET A 44 -32.80 18.85 -52.96
N ASP A 45 -31.96 18.57 -53.94
CA ASP A 45 -31.70 19.44 -55.10
C ASP A 45 -31.49 18.52 -56.29
N THR A 46 -32.56 18.24 -57.03
CA THR A 46 -32.58 17.21 -58.08
C THR A 46 -33.06 17.81 -59.39
N VAL A 47 -32.29 17.61 -60.46
CA VAL A 47 -32.70 17.94 -61.82
C VAL A 47 -33.79 16.95 -62.27
N ILE A 48 -34.85 17.45 -62.87
CA ILE A 48 -35.88 16.66 -63.55
C ILE A 48 -35.38 16.45 -64.97
N ASP A 49 -34.89 15.24 -65.27
CA ASP A 49 -34.58 14.82 -66.63
C ASP A 49 -35.84 14.25 -67.28
N ASP A 50 -36.12 14.60 -68.53
CA ASP A 50 -37.38 14.33 -69.25
C ASP A 50 -37.48 12.86 -69.74
N GLY A 51 -36.74 11.96 -69.08
CA GLY A 51 -36.33 10.68 -69.61
C GLY A 51 -36.35 9.51 -68.62
N SER A 52 -37.22 9.50 -67.60
CA SER A 52 -37.49 8.26 -66.85
C SER A 52 -38.81 8.31 -66.09
N ARG A 53 -39.79 7.51 -66.55
CA ARG A 53 -41.00 7.15 -65.78
C ARG A 53 -40.58 6.21 -64.65
N ASP A 54 -40.48 6.72 -63.43
CA ASP A 54 -40.31 5.90 -62.24
C ASP A 54 -41.36 6.31 -61.19
N GLU A 55 -42.28 5.39 -60.85
CA GLU A 55 -43.40 5.62 -59.94
C GLU A 55 -42.92 5.65 -58.47
N GLY A 56 -42.33 6.78 -58.07
CA GLY A 56 -41.93 7.05 -56.69
C GLY A 56 -42.86 8.04 -55.97
N PRO A 57 -42.70 8.22 -54.65
CA PRO A 57 -43.42 9.22 -53.84
C PRO A 57 -43.24 10.68 -54.31
N LEU A 58 -42.31 10.92 -55.25
CA LEU A 58 -42.16 12.16 -56.01
C LEU A 58 -43.42 12.52 -56.83
N HIS A 59 -44.12 11.54 -57.42
CA HIS A 59 -45.31 11.82 -58.23
C HIS A 59 -46.47 12.41 -57.42
N GLN A 60 -46.63 12.00 -56.15
CA GLN A 60 -47.71 12.51 -55.29
C GLN A 60 -47.47 13.98 -54.89
N ARG A 61 -46.21 14.41 -54.80
CA ARG A 61 -45.79 15.80 -54.54
C ARG A 61 -45.80 16.65 -55.80
N LEU A 62 -45.44 16.08 -56.95
CA LEU A 62 -45.58 16.71 -58.26
C LEU A 62 -47.06 17.02 -58.56
N ARG A 63 -47.99 16.13 -58.20
CA ARG A 63 -49.44 16.35 -58.40
C ARG A 63 -50.01 17.60 -57.71
N ILE A 64 -49.35 18.10 -56.66
CA ILE A 64 -49.72 19.35 -55.96
C ILE A 64 -49.32 20.58 -56.79
N LEU A 65 -48.22 20.49 -57.55
CA LEU A 65 -47.73 21.52 -58.46
C LEU A 65 -48.41 21.42 -59.85
N GLU A 66 -48.66 20.19 -60.31
CA GLU A 66 -49.17 19.85 -61.64
C GLU A 66 -50.65 20.21 -61.84
N SER A 67 -51.45 20.35 -60.78
CA SER A 67 -52.88 20.66 -60.92
C SER A 67 -53.18 22.08 -61.41
N GLN A 68 -52.17 22.96 -61.55
CA GLN A 68 -52.38 24.38 -61.91
C GLN A 68 -51.26 25.02 -62.75
N THR A 69 -50.31 24.27 -63.34
CA THR A 69 -49.23 24.87 -64.15
C THR A 69 -48.89 23.99 -65.35
N ASP A 70 -48.88 24.58 -66.55
CA ASP A 70 -48.53 23.88 -67.80
C ASP A 70 -47.01 23.61 -67.84
N LEU A 71 -46.64 22.34 -67.66
CA LEU A 71 -45.23 21.90 -67.54
C LEU A 71 -44.57 21.62 -68.90
N SER A 72 -45.29 21.79 -70.02
CA SER A 72 -44.91 21.30 -71.35
C SER A 72 -43.82 22.09 -72.10
N GLY A 73 -42.93 22.80 -71.39
CA GLY A 73 -41.86 23.60 -72.01
C GLY A 73 -40.65 23.95 -71.15
N LEU A 74 -40.37 23.19 -70.08
CA LEU A 74 -39.33 23.52 -69.10
C LEU A 74 -38.04 22.71 -69.30
N SER A 75 -37.20 23.07 -70.28
CA SER A 75 -35.85 22.50 -70.41
C SER A 75 -34.98 22.88 -69.19
N GLY A 76 -34.41 21.89 -68.47
CA GLY A 76 -33.58 22.11 -67.29
C GLY A 76 -34.36 22.37 -66.00
N ALA A 77 -35.52 21.72 -65.83
CA ALA A 77 -36.29 21.79 -64.60
C ALA A 77 -35.54 21.14 -63.42
N SER A 78 -35.63 21.70 -62.21
CA SER A 78 -35.09 21.11 -60.98
C SER A 78 -36.03 21.34 -59.81
N LEU A 79 -36.00 20.43 -58.84
CA LEU A 79 -36.76 20.50 -57.60
C LEU A 79 -35.81 20.66 -56.42
N VAL A 80 -36.05 21.69 -55.62
CA VAL A 80 -35.33 21.92 -54.36
C VAL A 80 -36.28 21.81 -53.19
N LEU A 81 -35.93 20.97 -52.21
CA LEU A 81 -36.63 20.88 -50.92
C LEU A 81 -35.83 21.64 -49.86
N LEU A 82 -36.22 22.88 -49.59
CA LEU A 82 -35.60 23.73 -48.59
C LEU A 82 -36.33 23.59 -47.26
N ARG A 83 -35.61 23.17 -46.21
CA ARG A 83 -36.15 23.14 -44.84
C ARG A 83 -35.70 24.36 -44.07
N ILE A 84 -36.64 25.03 -43.42
CA ILE A 84 -36.42 26.15 -42.52
C ILE A 84 -36.91 25.75 -41.13
N GLU A 85 -36.10 25.98 -40.10
CA GLU A 85 -36.41 25.56 -38.72
C GLU A 85 -35.88 26.55 -37.68
N ASN A 86 -36.54 26.64 -36.52
CA ASN A 86 -35.97 27.30 -35.35
C ASN A 86 -35.11 26.30 -34.56
N ASP A 87 -33.79 26.36 -34.78
CA ASP A 87 -32.80 25.52 -34.10
C ASP A 87 -32.24 26.14 -32.81
N GLY A 88 -32.72 27.34 -32.48
CA GLY A 88 -32.42 28.10 -31.28
C GLY A 88 -33.18 27.61 -30.04
N PHE A 89 -32.96 28.29 -28.91
CA PHE A 89 -33.62 27.95 -27.64
C PHE A 89 -34.85 28.83 -27.34
N ARG A 90 -35.01 29.97 -28.02
CA ARG A 90 -36.13 30.91 -27.85
C ARG A 90 -37.08 30.82 -29.05
N GLY A 91 -38.37 31.05 -28.81
CA GLY A 91 -39.33 31.27 -29.88
C GLY A 91 -38.99 32.51 -30.71
N ILE A 92 -39.48 32.53 -31.94
CA ILE A 92 -39.34 33.64 -32.89
C ILE A 92 -40.76 34.09 -33.23
N ASP A 93 -41.07 35.33 -32.98
CA ASP A 93 -42.35 35.95 -33.32
C ASP A 93 -42.25 36.70 -34.65
N ALA A 94 -43.39 37.01 -35.28
CA ALA A 94 -43.41 37.74 -36.55
C ALA A 94 -42.70 39.10 -36.47
N GLN A 95 -42.69 39.75 -35.30
CA GLN A 95 -42.02 41.03 -35.05
C GLN A 95 -40.48 40.93 -34.90
N ASP A 96 -39.92 39.72 -34.84
CA ASP A 96 -38.48 39.53 -34.65
C ASP A 96 -37.68 39.61 -35.95
N TYR A 97 -38.33 39.50 -37.09
CA TYR A 97 -37.71 39.63 -38.41
C TYR A 97 -37.38 41.10 -38.69
N ILE A 98 -36.10 41.39 -38.93
CA ILE A 98 -35.58 42.74 -39.22
C ILE A 98 -35.40 42.87 -40.73
N ASN A 99 -36.28 43.61 -41.39
CA ASN A 99 -36.24 43.82 -42.84
C ASN A 99 -36.27 45.33 -43.14
N SER A 100 -35.99 45.69 -44.40
CA SER A 100 -36.22 47.07 -44.87
C SER A 100 -37.70 47.44 -44.73
N PRO A 101 -38.08 48.70 -44.40
CA PRO A 101 -39.48 49.10 -44.19
C PRO A 101 -40.42 48.82 -45.37
N ALA A 102 -39.88 48.59 -46.58
CA ALA A 102 -40.62 48.28 -47.80
C ALA A 102 -40.78 46.78 -48.09
N ALA A 103 -40.33 45.88 -47.20
CA ALA A 103 -40.35 44.43 -47.42
C ALA A 103 -41.41 43.72 -46.55
N ASP A 104 -42.40 43.13 -47.22
CA ASP A 104 -43.50 42.36 -46.60
C ASP A 104 -43.13 40.89 -46.25
N HIS A 105 -41.86 40.50 -46.40
CA HIS A 105 -41.35 39.14 -46.15
C HIS A 105 -40.26 39.14 -45.08
N GLY A 106 -40.14 38.06 -44.31
CA GLY A 106 -39.17 37.88 -43.22
C GLY A 106 -37.83 37.24 -43.63
N LEU A 107 -37.83 36.38 -44.64
CA LEU A 107 -36.63 35.72 -45.16
C LEU A 107 -36.67 35.73 -46.69
N THR A 108 -35.50 35.66 -47.32
CA THR A 108 -35.38 35.55 -48.77
C THR A 108 -34.52 34.34 -49.10
N ALA A 109 -35.11 33.35 -49.77
CA ALA A 109 -34.37 32.21 -50.30
C ALA A 109 -33.96 32.50 -51.75
N THR A 110 -32.66 32.50 -52.02
CA THR A 110 -32.07 32.75 -53.33
C THR A 110 -31.55 31.45 -53.91
N PHE A 111 -31.83 31.22 -55.19
CA PHE A 111 -31.40 30.06 -55.97
C PHE A 111 -30.50 30.53 -57.13
N PRO A 112 -29.19 30.72 -56.90
CA PRO A 112 -28.31 31.33 -57.90
C PRO A 112 -28.30 30.54 -59.22
N GLY A 113 -28.36 31.25 -60.35
CA GLY A 113 -28.34 30.66 -61.69
C GLY A 113 -29.64 29.95 -62.12
N ARG A 114 -30.69 29.99 -61.29
CA ARG A 114 -31.98 29.32 -61.56
C ARG A 114 -33.15 30.28 -61.41
N THR A 115 -34.21 30.07 -62.18
CA THR A 115 -35.46 30.84 -62.10
C THR A 115 -36.54 30.03 -61.40
N VAL A 116 -37.18 30.61 -60.38
CA VAL A 116 -38.29 30.03 -59.65
C VAL A 116 -39.56 30.06 -60.49
N ARG A 117 -40.14 28.88 -60.73
CA ARG A 117 -41.43 28.72 -61.41
C ARG A 117 -42.58 28.57 -60.44
N ASP A 118 -42.36 27.81 -59.38
CA ASP A 118 -43.38 27.57 -58.37
C ASP A 118 -42.80 27.24 -57.00
N VAL A 119 -43.59 27.44 -55.94
CA VAL A 119 -43.26 27.14 -54.55
C VAL A 119 -44.47 26.56 -53.84
N ALA A 120 -44.29 25.44 -53.14
CA ALA A 120 -45.30 24.83 -52.30
C ALA A 120 -44.75 24.48 -50.90
N VAL A 121 -45.56 24.65 -49.86
CA VAL A 121 -45.25 24.15 -48.52
C VAL A 121 -45.63 22.68 -48.43
N THR A 122 -44.68 21.78 -48.23
CA THR A 122 -44.97 20.34 -48.24
C THR A 122 -45.12 19.72 -46.86
N GLU A 123 -44.49 20.30 -45.83
CA GLU A 123 -44.44 19.69 -44.50
C GLU A 123 -44.17 20.77 -43.42
N PRO A 124 -45.21 21.29 -42.75
CA PRO A 124 -45.06 22.08 -41.54
C PRO A 124 -44.98 21.19 -40.29
N SER A 125 -44.23 21.61 -39.26
CA SER A 125 -44.18 20.93 -37.96
C SER A 125 -45.53 20.92 -37.25
N HIS A 126 -46.36 21.93 -37.52
CA HIS A 126 -47.70 22.06 -36.99
C HIS A 126 -48.61 22.72 -38.03
N LEU A 127 -49.86 22.23 -38.18
CA LEU A 127 -50.80 22.72 -39.20
C LEU A 127 -51.11 24.21 -39.10
N SER A 128 -50.97 24.80 -37.90
CA SER A 128 -51.17 26.25 -37.69
C SER A 128 -50.18 27.12 -38.45
N LEU A 129 -49.01 26.60 -38.86
CA LEU A 129 -48.00 27.34 -39.62
C LEU A 129 -48.47 27.66 -41.04
N LEU A 130 -49.39 26.86 -41.60
CA LEU A 130 -49.93 27.08 -42.95
C LEU A 130 -50.67 28.42 -43.07
N ARG A 131 -51.24 28.93 -41.97
CA ARG A 131 -51.88 30.26 -41.94
C ARG A 131 -50.93 31.41 -42.22
N TYR A 132 -49.64 31.22 -41.96
CA TYR A 132 -48.59 32.20 -42.21
C TYR A 132 -47.86 31.96 -43.54
N LEU A 133 -48.22 30.92 -44.29
CA LEU A 133 -47.58 30.55 -45.55
C LEU A 133 -48.60 30.32 -46.69
N PRO A 134 -49.56 31.24 -46.92
CA PRO A 134 -50.41 31.15 -48.10
C PRO A 134 -49.57 31.30 -49.38
N ARG A 135 -50.04 30.72 -50.48
CA ARG A 135 -49.41 30.90 -51.80
C ARG A 135 -49.88 32.23 -52.40
N GLY A 136 -48.94 33.10 -52.76
CA GLY A 136 -49.22 34.48 -53.17
C GLY A 136 -49.45 35.43 -51.99
N SER A 137 -49.31 36.73 -52.22
CA SER A 137 -49.54 37.79 -51.22
C SER A 137 -50.81 38.57 -51.52
N ASN A 138 -51.64 38.80 -50.50
CA ASN A 138 -52.77 39.72 -50.52
C ASN A 138 -52.64 40.73 -49.36
N GLU A 139 -53.32 41.89 -49.45
CA GLU A 139 -53.19 43.01 -48.49
C GLU A 139 -53.48 42.60 -47.03
N GLU A 140 -54.31 41.58 -46.82
CA GLU A 140 -54.65 41.08 -45.47
C GLU A 140 -53.74 39.95 -44.96
N SER A 141 -52.92 39.31 -45.81
CA SER A 141 -52.10 38.15 -45.43
C SER A 141 -50.88 37.97 -46.35
N PRO A 142 -49.71 38.53 -46.00
CA PRO A 142 -48.51 38.33 -46.79
C PRO A 142 -48.14 36.84 -46.84
N GLY A 143 -48.01 36.32 -48.06
CA GLY A 143 -47.71 34.92 -48.32
C GLY A 143 -46.37 34.71 -49.03
N LEU A 144 -46.18 33.51 -49.55
CA LEU A 144 -45.02 33.14 -50.35
C LEU A 144 -45.10 33.82 -51.72
N VAL A 145 -44.11 34.66 -52.02
CA VAL A 145 -43.98 35.36 -53.30
C VAL A 145 -42.65 34.97 -53.92
N TRP A 146 -42.60 34.76 -55.23
CA TRP A 146 -41.37 34.44 -55.94
C TRP A 146 -41.22 35.30 -57.20
N SER A 147 -39.98 35.69 -57.49
CA SER A 147 -39.63 36.48 -58.67
C SER A 147 -38.18 36.18 -59.05
N GLY A 148 -37.93 35.95 -60.35
CA GLY A 148 -36.59 35.62 -60.82
C GLY A 148 -36.01 34.40 -60.10
N SER A 149 -34.90 34.57 -59.39
CA SER A 149 -34.19 33.53 -58.63
C SER A 149 -34.53 33.50 -57.13
N GLU A 150 -35.50 34.29 -56.68
CA GLU A 150 -35.75 34.53 -55.26
C GLU A 150 -37.17 34.11 -54.84
N VAL A 151 -37.26 33.57 -53.62
CA VAL A 151 -38.51 33.29 -52.92
C VAL A 151 -38.52 34.14 -51.65
N SER A 152 -39.44 35.09 -51.61
CA SER A 152 -39.79 35.89 -50.44
C SER A 152 -40.69 35.09 -49.52
N ILE A 153 -40.21 34.82 -48.30
CA ILE A 153 -40.89 34.02 -47.29
C ILE A 153 -41.45 34.97 -46.22
N PRO A 154 -42.75 34.93 -45.91
CA PRO A 154 -43.38 35.82 -44.94
C PRO A 154 -42.84 35.62 -43.52
N ARG A 155 -43.20 36.52 -42.61
CA ARG A 155 -42.76 36.46 -41.21
C ARG A 155 -43.52 35.35 -40.48
N VAL A 156 -42.89 34.17 -40.36
CA VAL A 156 -43.51 33.01 -39.71
C VAL A 156 -43.10 32.93 -38.25
N PRO A 157 -44.04 32.93 -37.28
CA PRO A 157 -43.72 32.62 -35.90
C PRO A 157 -43.28 31.15 -35.75
N LEU A 158 -42.15 30.90 -35.10
CA LEU A 158 -41.57 29.56 -34.92
C LEU A 158 -41.16 29.32 -33.47
N ASN A 159 -41.80 28.36 -32.79
CA ASN A 159 -41.30 27.90 -31.49
C ASN A 159 -40.03 27.07 -31.66
N ARG A 160 -39.36 26.77 -30.54
CA ARG A 160 -38.19 25.91 -30.53
C ARG A 160 -38.52 24.55 -31.17
N GLY A 161 -37.81 24.21 -32.24
CA GLY A 161 -37.99 22.95 -32.98
C GLY A 161 -39.08 22.98 -34.07
N ASP A 162 -39.84 24.08 -34.18
CA ASP A 162 -40.76 24.27 -35.28
C ASP A 162 -40.01 24.40 -36.60
N HIS A 163 -40.61 23.87 -37.66
CA HIS A 163 -40.01 23.85 -38.99
C HIS A 163 -41.07 23.79 -40.07
N PHE A 164 -40.70 24.18 -41.28
CA PHE A 164 -41.48 23.90 -42.48
C PHE A 164 -40.57 23.60 -43.66
N LYS A 165 -41.10 22.93 -44.68
CA LYS A 165 -40.39 22.61 -45.92
C LYS A 165 -41.06 23.30 -47.11
N LEU A 166 -40.24 23.96 -47.91
CA LEU A 166 -40.61 24.54 -49.19
C LEU A 166 -40.10 23.63 -50.30
N LEU A 167 -40.99 23.13 -51.13
CA LEU A 167 -40.67 22.49 -52.40
C LEU A 167 -40.72 23.57 -53.48
N VAL A 168 -39.57 23.83 -54.09
CA VAL A 168 -39.37 24.90 -55.06
C VAL A 168 -39.09 24.26 -56.42
N LEU A 169 -39.92 24.60 -57.40
CA LEU A 169 -39.74 24.23 -58.80
C LEU A 169 -38.93 25.32 -59.50
N LEU A 170 -37.83 24.93 -60.11
CA LEU A 170 -36.84 25.81 -60.71
C LEU A 170 -36.59 25.45 -62.18
N THR A 171 -36.17 26.41 -63.01
CA THR A 171 -35.62 26.16 -64.36
C THR A 171 -34.31 26.90 -64.57
N GLY A 172 -33.36 26.30 -65.29
CA GLY A 172 -32.09 26.92 -65.67
C GLY A 172 -30.92 25.92 -65.63
N PRO A 173 -29.69 26.33 -65.98
CA PRO A 173 -28.49 25.51 -65.81
C PRO A 173 -28.22 25.32 -64.31
N GLY A 174 -28.81 24.28 -63.71
CA GLY A 174 -28.77 24.04 -62.27
C GLY A 174 -27.43 23.53 -61.75
N GLY A 175 -27.21 23.61 -60.43
CA GLY A 175 -26.25 22.76 -59.70
C GLY A 175 -24.89 23.38 -59.29
N GLU A 176 -24.52 24.59 -59.71
CA GLU A 176 -23.17 25.12 -59.39
C GLU A 176 -23.07 25.76 -57.99
N LYS A 177 -24.17 26.34 -57.46
CA LYS A 177 -24.19 27.00 -56.13
C LYS A 177 -25.41 26.56 -55.31
N PRO A 178 -25.24 26.30 -54.00
CA PRO A 178 -26.34 25.92 -53.12
C PRO A 178 -27.33 27.07 -52.93
N ALA A 179 -28.57 26.74 -52.54
CA ALA A 179 -29.54 27.74 -52.15
C ALA A 179 -29.06 28.50 -50.91
N GLU A 180 -29.23 29.81 -50.92
CA GLU A 180 -28.89 30.69 -49.79
C GLU A 180 -30.18 31.25 -49.21
N VAL A 181 -30.28 31.34 -47.88
CA VAL A 181 -31.39 32.00 -47.21
C VAL A 181 -30.84 33.17 -46.42
N ASP A 182 -31.21 34.38 -46.83
CA ASP A 182 -30.86 35.60 -46.14
C ASP A 182 -32.03 36.12 -45.29
N GLY A 183 -31.69 36.85 -44.24
CA GLY A 183 -32.63 37.45 -43.31
C GLY A 183 -31.96 37.85 -42.01
N ARG A 184 -32.52 38.85 -41.33
CA ARG A 184 -32.03 39.33 -40.03
C ARG A 184 -33.07 39.13 -38.95
N LEU A 185 -32.60 38.83 -37.75
CA LEU A 185 -33.43 38.63 -36.57
C LEU A 185 -32.96 39.56 -35.45
N LYS A 186 -33.90 40.10 -34.67
CA LYS A 186 -33.58 40.83 -33.46
C LYS A 186 -32.84 39.92 -32.48
N GLU A 187 -31.61 40.29 -32.16
CA GLU A 187 -30.72 39.52 -31.28
C GLU A 187 -30.51 38.05 -31.73
N GLY A 188 -30.61 37.81 -33.04
CA GLY A 188 -30.56 36.49 -33.64
C GLY A 188 -29.75 36.43 -34.93
N LYS A 189 -29.68 35.24 -35.53
CA LYS A 189 -29.03 35.02 -36.83
C LYS A 189 -29.67 33.88 -37.62
N VAL A 190 -29.56 33.96 -38.94
CA VAL A 190 -29.88 32.88 -39.88
C VAL A 190 -28.59 32.10 -40.18
N ARG A 191 -28.62 30.77 -40.21
CA ARG A 191 -27.44 29.93 -40.44
C ARG A 191 -27.77 28.69 -41.30
N ASN A 192 -26.84 28.32 -42.18
CA ASN A 192 -26.88 27.02 -42.85
C ASN A 192 -26.47 25.88 -41.90
N ASN A 193 -27.37 24.92 -41.69
CA ASN A 193 -27.24 23.80 -40.76
C ASN A 193 -26.62 22.53 -41.35
N GLU A 194 -26.15 22.54 -42.61
CA GLU A 194 -25.52 21.37 -43.24
C GLU A 194 -24.19 20.95 -42.56
N ARG A 195 -23.55 21.84 -41.78
CA ARG A 195 -22.20 21.61 -41.23
C ARG A 195 -22.13 21.24 -39.73
N PHE A 196 -23.25 21.06 -39.03
CA PHE A 196 -23.23 20.79 -37.57
C PHE A 196 -24.11 19.60 -37.16
N ARG A 197 -23.50 18.42 -36.94
CA ARG A 197 -24.14 17.30 -36.22
C ARG A 197 -23.90 17.46 -34.72
N ARG A 198 -24.97 17.58 -33.91
CA ARG A 198 -24.86 17.57 -32.44
C ARG A 198 -24.44 16.17 -31.95
N PRO A 199 -23.54 16.05 -30.96
CA PRO A 199 -23.21 14.75 -30.37
C PRO A 199 -24.46 14.14 -29.71
N THR A 200 -24.65 12.84 -29.88
CA THR A 200 -25.83 12.12 -29.35
C THR A 200 -25.74 11.92 -27.83
N ASN A 201 -26.88 11.78 -27.15
CA ASN A 201 -26.94 11.56 -25.70
C ASN A 201 -26.16 10.30 -25.26
N ARG A 202 -26.02 9.28 -26.12
CA ARG A 202 -25.20 8.08 -25.88
C ARG A 202 -23.71 8.40 -25.81
N MET A 203 -23.25 9.28 -26.69
CA MET A 203 -21.85 9.73 -26.71
C MET A 203 -21.54 10.55 -25.45
N LEU A 204 -22.49 11.37 -24.99
CA LEU A 204 -22.38 12.10 -23.74
C LEU A 204 -22.32 11.17 -22.52
N GLY A 205 -23.15 10.13 -22.51
CA GLY A 205 -23.15 9.10 -21.45
C GLY A 205 -21.83 8.33 -21.38
N LEU A 206 -21.24 8.00 -22.53
CA LEU A 206 -19.92 7.34 -22.61
C LEU A 206 -18.79 8.23 -22.08
N ILE A 207 -18.82 9.53 -22.37
CA ILE A 207 -17.84 10.48 -21.85
C ILE A 207 -17.97 10.59 -20.32
N LEU A 208 -19.20 10.62 -19.81
CA LEU A 208 -19.47 10.70 -18.36
C LEU A 208 -19.07 9.41 -17.61
N SER A 209 -19.26 8.23 -18.21
CA SER A 209 -18.88 6.97 -17.58
C SER A 209 -17.36 6.79 -17.54
N LEU A 210 -16.65 7.12 -18.62
CA LEU A 210 -15.17 7.15 -18.63
C LEU A 210 -14.62 8.12 -17.59
N PHE A 211 -15.26 9.29 -17.42
CA PHE A 211 -14.94 10.24 -16.36
C PHE A 211 -15.07 9.61 -14.97
N LEU A 212 -16.21 8.98 -14.66
CA LEU A 212 -16.43 8.35 -13.35
C LEU A 212 -15.39 7.26 -13.03
N VAL A 213 -15.00 6.47 -14.02
CA VAL A 213 -13.93 5.46 -13.87
C VAL A 213 -12.60 6.13 -13.55
N THR A 214 -12.19 7.15 -14.32
CA THR A 214 -10.90 7.83 -14.09
C THR A 214 -10.81 8.53 -12.73
N VAL A 215 -11.91 9.11 -12.24
CA VAL A 215 -11.96 9.76 -10.93
C VAL A 215 -11.99 8.73 -9.79
N ALA A 216 -12.64 7.58 -10.00
CA ALA A 216 -12.73 6.53 -8.99
C ALA A 216 -11.42 5.72 -8.84
N GLN A 217 -10.59 5.64 -9.88
CA GLN A 217 -9.33 4.91 -9.86
C GLN A 217 -8.41 5.29 -8.67
N PRO A 218 -8.04 6.57 -8.44
CA PRO A 218 -7.15 6.92 -7.31
C PRO A 218 -7.76 6.61 -5.94
N PHE A 219 -9.08 6.64 -5.79
CA PHE A 219 -9.76 6.30 -4.54
C PHE A 219 -9.73 4.79 -4.28
N PHE A 220 -9.82 3.97 -5.33
CA PHE A 220 -9.69 2.53 -5.24
C PHE A 220 -8.25 2.13 -4.92
N PHE A 221 -7.27 2.68 -5.64
CA PHE A 221 -5.84 2.37 -5.41
C PHE A 221 -5.35 2.80 -4.03
N SER A 222 -5.79 3.95 -3.50
CA SER A 222 -5.39 4.40 -2.15
C SER A 222 -5.99 3.57 -1.01
N HIS A 223 -7.14 2.91 -1.21
CA HIS A 223 -7.74 2.02 -0.21
C HIS A 223 -7.11 0.62 -0.19
N PHE A 224 -6.54 0.17 -1.31
CA PHE A 224 -5.96 -1.17 -1.46
C PHE A 224 -4.43 -1.20 -1.41
N GLN A 225 -3.74 -0.05 -1.37
CA GLN A 225 -2.31 -0.03 -1.08
C GLN A 225 -2.04 -0.18 0.42
N GLU A 226 -1.45 -1.31 0.80
CA GLU A 226 -0.83 -1.46 2.11
C GLU A 226 0.23 -0.36 2.27
N LYS A 227 0.11 0.44 3.33
CA LYS A 227 1.11 1.48 3.62
C LYS A 227 2.47 0.81 3.76
N PRO A 228 3.53 1.35 3.12
CA PRO A 228 4.87 0.80 3.27
C PRO A 228 5.25 0.80 4.75
N LEU A 229 5.89 -0.28 5.19
CA LEU A 229 6.36 -0.39 6.57
C LEU A 229 7.35 0.74 6.88
N PRO A 230 7.42 1.20 8.15
CA PRO A 230 8.43 2.17 8.55
C PRO A 230 9.85 1.71 8.19
N ALA A 231 10.76 2.65 7.99
CA ALA A 231 12.17 2.33 7.78
C ALA A 231 12.70 1.48 8.94
N GLY A 232 13.41 0.40 8.63
CA GLY A 232 13.89 -0.58 9.63
C GLY A 232 12.88 -1.66 9.99
N CYS A 233 11.69 -1.66 9.41
CA CYS A 233 10.68 -2.71 9.57
C CYS A 233 10.59 -3.60 8.33
N ALA A 234 10.34 -4.88 8.57
CA ALA A 234 10.03 -5.87 7.55
C ALA A 234 8.93 -6.81 8.08
N GLY A 235 8.06 -7.28 7.19
CA GLY A 235 7.03 -8.27 7.52
C GLY A 235 7.55 -9.71 7.40
N GLY A 236 6.70 -10.67 7.75
CA GLY A 236 6.98 -12.10 7.65
C GLY A 236 7.16 -12.80 8.99
N ASN A 237 7.77 -13.98 8.97
CA ASN A 237 7.97 -14.82 10.15
C ASN A 237 9.45 -14.97 10.45
N LEU A 238 9.80 -15.02 11.74
CA LEU A 238 11.15 -15.30 12.22
C LEU A 238 11.07 -16.17 13.48
N SER A 239 11.78 -17.30 13.48
CA SER A 239 11.98 -18.13 14.66
C SER A 239 13.36 -17.87 15.26
N VAL A 240 13.38 -17.48 16.53
CA VAL A 240 14.58 -17.23 17.31
C VAL A 240 14.76 -18.40 18.28
N VAL A 241 15.88 -19.13 18.17
CA VAL A 241 16.18 -20.34 18.94
C VAL A 241 17.55 -20.22 19.60
N GLY A 242 17.92 -21.17 20.46
CA GLY A 242 19.28 -21.24 21.02
C GLY A 242 19.37 -20.83 22.49
N SER A 243 20.31 -19.94 22.81
CA SER A 243 20.63 -19.52 24.18
C SER A 243 19.40 -19.22 25.02
N THR A 244 19.29 -19.92 26.15
CA THR A 244 18.29 -19.63 27.20
C THR A 244 18.75 -18.54 28.16
N ALA A 245 20.04 -18.22 28.17
CA ALA A 245 20.58 -17.08 28.94
C ALA A 245 20.21 -15.74 28.27
N PHE A 246 20.11 -15.72 26.93
CA PHE A 246 19.78 -14.52 26.15
C PHE A 246 18.28 -14.42 25.78
N GLU A 247 17.47 -15.42 26.14
CA GLU A 247 16.03 -15.47 25.86
C GLU A 247 15.26 -14.23 26.37
N PRO A 248 15.49 -13.71 27.59
CA PRO A 248 14.79 -12.52 28.07
C PRO A 248 15.03 -11.29 27.18
N VAL A 249 16.27 -11.11 26.70
CA VAL A 249 16.63 -10.04 25.77
C VAL A 249 15.87 -10.21 24.46
N MET A 250 15.93 -11.39 23.84
CA MET A 250 15.27 -11.63 22.56
C MET A 250 13.75 -11.46 22.64
N THR A 251 13.15 -11.86 23.76
CA THR A 251 11.71 -11.69 24.01
C THR A 251 11.33 -10.21 24.10
N ARG A 252 12.10 -9.41 24.85
CA ARG A 252 11.89 -7.96 24.97
C ARG A 252 12.12 -7.24 23.63
N LEU A 253 13.16 -7.61 22.89
CA LEU A 253 13.45 -7.05 21.55
C LEU A 253 12.34 -7.40 20.55
N ALA A 254 11.86 -8.63 20.53
CA ALA A 254 10.72 -9.04 19.70
C ALA A 254 9.44 -8.28 20.08
N GLY A 255 9.23 -7.97 21.37
CA GLY A 255 8.18 -7.06 21.83
C GLY A 255 8.32 -5.66 21.27
N ALA A 256 9.45 -5.01 21.53
CA ALA A 256 9.73 -3.64 21.08
C ALA A 256 9.68 -3.50 19.56
N TYR A 257 10.20 -4.50 18.82
CA TYR A 257 10.14 -4.50 17.36
C TYR A 257 8.68 -4.58 16.85
N ARG A 258 7.83 -5.42 17.45
CA ARG A 258 6.39 -5.49 17.10
C ARG A 258 5.66 -4.19 17.42
N GLU A 259 5.97 -3.57 18.55
CA GLU A 259 5.38 -2.28 18.92
C GLU A 259 5.75 -1.18 17.92
N ASN A 260 7.02 -1.13 17.50
CA ASN A 260 7.52 -0.14 16.54
C ASN A 260 7.02 -0.38 15.12
N CYS A 261 6.94 -1.65 14.68
CA CYS A 261 6.62 -2.01 13.31
C CYS A 261 5.12 -2.30 13.06
N LYS A 262 4.27 -2.18 14.09
CA LYS A 262 2.84 -2.55 14.07
C LYS A 262 2.66 -4.03 13.70
N SER A 263 1.44 -4.47 13.38
CA SER A 263 1.01 -5.87 13.22
C SER A 263 1.68 -6.70 12.10
N ALA A 264 2.81 -6.26 11.55
CA ALA A 264 3.46 -6.87 10.38
C ALA A 264 4.42 -8.04 10.65
N PRO A 265 5.20 -8.10 11.74
CA PRO A 265 6.16 -9.19 11.97
C PRO A 265 5.66 -10.23 12.98
N LYS A 266 5.81 -11.52 12.64
CA LYS A 266 5.61 -12.64 13.57
C LYS A 266 6.97 -13.19 14.01
N ILE A 267 7.46 -12.72 15.14
CA ILE A 267 8.70 -13.18 15.76
C ILE A 267 8.35 -14.13 16.91
N THR A 268 8.85 -15.36 16.85
CA THR A 268 8.66 -16.37 17.90
C THR A 268 10.02 -16.67 18.52
N VAL A 269 10.12 -16.53 19.84
CA VAL A 269 11.31 -16.90 20.62
C VAL A 269 11.03 -18.25 21.28
N ASP A 270 11.90 -19.22 21.02
CA ASP A 270 11.78 -20.61 21.47
C ASP A 270 13.18 -21.16 21.81
N ALA A 271 13.71 -20.74 22.97
CA ALA A 271 15.07 -21.03 23.38
C ALA A 271 15.17 -22.39 24.10
N HIS A 272 16.08 -23.25 23.63
CA HIS A 272 16.29 -24.62 24.16
C HIS A 272 17.77 -24.97 24.37
N GLY A 273 18.65 -23.96 24.48
CA GLY A 273 20.10 -24.14 24.61
C GLY A 273 20.84 -23.88 23.30
N SER A 274 22.05 -23.33 23.40
CA SER A 274 22.88 -22.91 22.26
C SER A 274 23.13 -24.05 21.27
N GLY A 275 23.51 -25.24 21.75
CA GLY A 275 23.79 -26.41 20.90
C GLY A 275 22.57 -26.85 20.10
N ALA A 276 21.43 -27.00 20.78
CA ALA A 276 20.14 -27.34 20.15
C ALA A 276 19.69 -26.28 19.13
N GLY A 277 19.89 -24.99 19.43
CA GLY A 277 19.59 -23.89 18.52
C GLY A 277 20.44 -23.90 17.25
N ILE A 278 21.75 -24.10 17.39
CA ILE A 278 22.67 -24.23 16.24
C ILE A 278 22.29 -25.45 15.39
N SER A 279 22.00 -26.60 16.01
CA SER A 279 21.54 -27.80 15.31
C SER A 279 20.26 -27.51 14.52
N THR A 280 19.26 -26.90 15.17
CA THR A 280 17.99 -26.50 14.53
C THR A 280 18.23 -25.57 13.34
N LEU A 281 19.09 -24.56 13.48
CA LEU A 281 19.41 -23.64 12.39
C LEU A 281 20.06 -24.35 11.20
N LEU A 282 20.98 -25.28 11.46
CA LEU A 282 21.66 -26.06 10.43
C LEU A 282 20.69 -26.98 9.69
N ASP A 283 19.80 -27.65 10.41
CA ASP A 283 18.78 -28.54 9.83
C ASP A 283 17.80 -27.75 8.95
N ARG A 284 17.24 -26.66 9.49
CA ARG A 284 16.28 -25.80 8.78
C ARG A 284 16.91 -25.09 7.59
N GLY A 285 18.15 -24.62 7.77
CA GLY A 285 18.95 -24.01 6.72
C GLY A 285 19.25 -24.98 5.57
N SER A 286 19.64 -26.21 5.89
CA SER A 286 19.93 -27.24 4.88
C SER A 286 18.66 -27.62 4.12
N ALA A 287 17.52 -27.74 4.81
CA ALA A 287 16.22 -27.99 4.20
C ALA A 287 15.74 -26.86 3.27
N ALA A 288 16.15 -25.61 3.51
CA ALA A 288 15.80 -24.48 2.65
C ALA A 288 16.53 -24.48 1.29
N GLY A 289 17.55 -25.31 1.10
CA GLY A 289 18.30 -25.43 -0.16
C GLY A 289 18.98 -24.12 -0.57
N ASN A 290 18.52 -23.53 -1.67
CA ASN A 290 18.97 -22.24 -2.19
C ASN A 290 18.21 -21.04 -1.58
N GLY A 291 17.13 -21.28 -0.83
CA GLY A 291 16.39 -20.25 -0.11
C GLY A 291 17.05 -19.89 1.23
N PHE A 292 16.49 -18.88 1.89
CA PHE A 292 16.90 -18.46 3.23
C PHE A 292 15.92 -19.03 4.27
N ALA A 293 16.43 -19.73 5.28
CA ALA A 293 15.62 -20.20 6.40
C ALA A 293 15.38 -19.04 7.38
N PRO A 294 14.12 -18.70 7.72
CA PRO A 294 13.81 -17.60 8.64
C PRO A 294 14.05 -18.00 10.11
N TYR A 295 15.27 -18.45 10.40
CA TYR A 295 15.74 -18.86 11.71
C TYR A 295 16.95 -18.02 12.11
N LEU A 296 16.98 -17.65 13.38
CA LEU A 296 18.11 -17.01 14.04
C LEU A 296 18.46 -17.84 15.28
N ALA A 297 19.71 -18.30 15.39
CA ALA A 297 20.16 -19.04 16.56
C ALA A 297 21.08 -18.18 17.42
N LEU A 298 20.79 -18.09 18.72
CA LEU A 298 21.63 -17.42 19.71
C LEU A 298 22.54 -18.44 20.39
N SER A 299 23.74 -18.02 20.74
CA SER A 299 24.72 -18.89 21.38
C SER A 299 25.61 -18.10 22.33
N ASP A 300 25.55 -18.48 23.62
CA ASP A 300 26.60 -18.16 24.59
C ASP A 300 27.87 -18.91 24.18
N GLY A 301 28.84 -18.20 23.62
CA GLY A 301 30.07 -18.77 23.08
C GLY A 301 30.00 -19.13 21.59
N PRO A 302 31.18 -19.38 20.98
CA PRO A 302 31.27 -19.72 19.57
C PRO A 302 30.60 -21.07 19.28
N ALA A 303 29.98 -21.16 18.10
CA ALA A 303 29.37 -22.40 17.66
C ALA A 303 30.47 -23.43 17.34
N GLN A 304 30.31 -24.64 17.89
CA GLN A 304 31.24 -25.74 17.65
C GLN A 304 31.20 -26.26 16.20
N SER A 305 30.14 -25.97 15.46
CA SER A 305 29.97 -26.39 14.06
C SER A 305 30.84 -25.56 13.12
N ARG A 306 31.64 -26.24 12.29
CA ARG A 306 32.48 -25.62 11.25
C ARG A 306 31.79 -25.49 9.89
N ASN A 307 30.45 -25.51 9.86
CA ASN A 307 29.71 -25.39 8.60
C ASN A 307 29.94 -24.01 7.97
N PRO A 308 30.43 -23.90 6.72
CA PRO A 308 30.75 -22.61 6.10
C PRO A 308 29.52 -21.72 5.84
N ARG A 309 28.31 -22.30 5.81
CA ARG A 309 27.04 -21.55 5.73
C ARG A 309 26.61 -21.00 7.08
N LEU A 310 27.16 -21.45 8.19
CA LEU A 310 26.88 -20.87 9.50
C LEU A 310 27.60 -19.52 9.61
N LYS A 311 26.83 -18.43 9.67
CA LYS A 311 27.35 -17.06 9.76
C LYS A 311 27.05 -16.49 11.12
N GLY A 312 28.08 -16.37 11.96
CA GLY A 312 27.99 -15.79 13.30
C GLY A 312 28.26 -14.29 13.30
N ARG A 313 27.48 -13.56 14.09
CA ARG A 313 27.73 -12.16 14.41
C ARG A 313 27.79 -12.00 15.92
N LEU A 314 28.90 -11.50 16.43
CA LEU A 314 29.03 -11.11 17.84
C LEU A 314 28.05 -9.97 18.14
N VAL A 315 27.16 -10.15 19.12
CA VAL A 315 26.14 -9.16 19.49
C VAL A 315 26.44 -8.48 20.81
N ALA A 316 26.88 -9.24 21.82
CA ALA A 316 27.16 -8.75 23.15
C ALA A 316 28.23 -9.61 23.83
N VAL A 317 28.71 -9.17 24.99
CA VAL A 317 29.33 -10.05 25.99
C VAL A 317 28.31 -10.32 27.09
N SER A 318 27.99 -11.60 27.29
CA SER A 318 27.09 -12.09 28.33
C SER A 318 27.87 -12.31 29.62
N VAL A 319 27.40 -11.73 30.72
CA VAL A 319 27.99 -11.92 32.05
C VAL A 319 27.18 -12.96 32.80
N PHE A 320 27.87 -13.91 33.44
CA PHE A 320 27.24 -14.97 34.22
C PHE A 320 27.55 -14.81 35.70
N ALA A 321 26.76 -15.48 36.53
CA ALA A 321 26.97 -15.49 37.96
C ALA A 321 26.81 -16.91 38.52
N LEU A 322 27.60 -17.20 39.54
CA LEU A 322 27.34 -18.32 40.43
C LEU A 322 26.17 -17.95 41.35
N VAL A 323 25.30 -18.92 41.60
CA VAL A 323 24.19 -18.80 42.54
C VAL A 323 24.23 -19.94 43.53
N VAL A 324 23.87 -19.65 44.77
CA VAL A 324 23.73 -20.67 45.82
C VAL A 324 22.39 -20.54 46.52
N ASN A 325 21.87 -21.66 47.00
CA ASN A 325 20.72 -21.64 47.89
C ASN A 325 21.02 -20.76 49.11
N LYS A 326 20.04 -19.98 49.58
CA LYS A 326 20.20 -19.06 50.72
C LYS A 326 20.75 -19.74 51.99
N ASP A 327 20.50 -21.04 52.17
CA ASP A 327 20.91 -21.78 53.35
C ASP A 327 22.42 -22.03 53.41
N VAL A 328 23.13 -21.86 52.28
CA VAL A 328 24.60 -21.94 52.20
C VAL A 328 25.28 -20.78 52.92
N ARG A 329 24.65 -19.60 52.97
CA ARG A 329 25.11 -18.37 53.68
C ARG A 329 26.48 -17.80 53.29
N LEU A 330 27.29 -18.51 52.51
CA LEU A 330 28.54 -18.01 51.93
C LEU A 330 28.23 -17.00 50.82
N THR A 331 28.94 -15.87 50.84
CA THR A 331 28.81 -14.79 49.85
C THR A 331 29.94 -14.76 48.83
N ASP A 332 30.97 -15.60 49.02
CA ASP A 332 32.14 -15.69 48.17
C ASP A 332 32.74 -17.09 48.21
N ILE A 333 33.32 -17.53 47.09
CA ILE A 333 34.10 -18.77 46.98
C ILE A 333 35.38 -18.53 46.18
N ARG A 334 36.46 -19.24 46.54
CA ARG A 334 37.68 -19.28 45.73
C ARG A 334 37.49 -20.21 44.54
N ARG A 335 38.03 -19.87 43.38
CA ARG A 335 37.94 -20.74 42.19
C ARG A 335 38.50 -22.14 42.43
N ALA A 336 39.62 -22.24 43.14
CA ALA A 336 40.22 -23.54 43.47
C ALA A 336 39.29 -24.42 44.32
N ASP A 337 38.49 -23.81 45.19
CA ASP A 337 37.53 -24.52 46.03
C ASP A 337 36.26 -24.87 45.24
N LEU A 338 35.83 -24.00 44.32
CA LEU A 338 34.78 -24.30 43.35
C LEU A 338 35.15 -25.54 42.50
N GLN A 339 36.38 -25.60 41.99
CA GLN A 339 36.85 -26.75 41.23
C GLN A 339 36.78 -28.04 42.05
N LYS A 340 37.21 -28.00 43.32
CA LYS A 340 37.10 -29.15 44.25
C LYS A 340 35.67 -29.57 44.56
N LEU A 341 34.71 -28.64 44.57
CA LEU A 341 33.29 -28.99 44.67
C LEU A 341 32.87 -29.82 43.45
N TYR A 342 33.25 -29.39 42.25
CA TYR A 342 32.85 -30.04 41.00
C TYR A 342 33.59 -31.35 40.71
N THR A 343 34.81 -31.55 41.24
CA THR A 343 35.48 -32.86 41.26
C THR A 343 34.92 -33.81 42.32
N GLY A 344 34.20 -33.28 43.32
CA GLY A 344 33.67 -34.03 44.45
C GLY A 344 34.67 -34.25 45.59
N ASP A 345 35.83 -33.61 45.55
CA ASP A 345 36.79 -33.59 46.66
C ASP A 345 36.20 -32.88 47.89
N ILE A 346 35.32 -31.90 47.66
CA ILE A 346 34.53 -31.23 48.69
C ILE A 346 33.06 -31.57 48.46
N THR A 347 32.41 -32.13 49.48
CA THR A 347 31.01 -32.58 49.38
C THR A 347 30.09 -31.95 50.43
N ASP A 348 30.64 -31.15 51.36
CA ASP A 348 29.92 -30.46 52.41
C ASP A 348 30.42 -29.01 52.51
N TRP A 349 29.50 -28.06 52.65
CA TRP A 349 29.82 -26.64 52.74
C TRP A 349 30.66 -26.30 53.98
N ARG A 350 30.63 -27.11 55.04
CA ARG A 350 31.46 -26.91 56.25
C ARG A 350 32.96 -27.03 56.00
N ASP A 351 33.34 -27.74 54.94
CA ASP A 351 34.73 -27.94 54.56
C ASP A 351 35.29 -26.71 53.82
N LEU A 352 34.42 -25.74 53.53
CA LEU A 352 34.78 -24.45 52.93
C LEU A 352 34.89 -23.34 53.97
N ARG A 353 35.68 -22.34 53.61
CA ARG A 353 35.81 -21.08 54.32
C ARG A 353 35.56 -19.96 53.32
N ALA A 354 34.68 -19.02 53.66
CA ALA A 354 34.57 -17.76 52.91
C ALA A 354 35.94 -17.07 52.85
N ALA A 355 36.12 -16.14 51.91
CA ALA A 355 37.31 -15.26 51.91
C ALA A 355 37.50 -14.52 53.25
N SER A 356 36.41 -14.22 53.96
CA SER A 356 36.42 -13.62 55.32
C SER A 356 36.85 -14.58 56.44
N GLY A 357 37.10 -15.85 56.14
CA GLY A 357 37.45 -16.89 57.13
C GLY A 357 36.24 -17.55 57.81
N THR A 358 35.01 -17.13 57.50
CA THR A 358 33.80 -17.73 58.08
C THR A 358 33.58 -19.16 57.56
N PRO A 359 33.39 -20.17 58.42
CA PRO A 359 33.06 -21.53 57.99
C PRO A 359 31.69 -21.59 57.32
N GLY A 360 31.59 -22.40 56.27
CA GLY A 360 30.29 -22.74 55.70
C GLY A 360 29.44 -23.57 56.68
N PRO A 361 28.12 -23.62 56.45
CA PRO A 361 27.21 -24.41 57.27
C PRO A 361 27.42 -25.91 57.04
N HIS A 362 27.03 -26.74 58.01
CA HIS A 362 26.95 -28.18 57.78
C HIS A 362 25.78 -28.49 56.86
N LEU A 363 26.07 -28.61 55.57
CA LEU A 363 25.09 -28.74 54.52
C LEU A 363 25.73 -29.47 53.33
N ARG A 364 25.10 -30.53 52.84
CA ARG A 364 25.64 -31.30 51.73
C ARG A 364 25.57 -30.48 50.44
N VAL A 365 26.62 -30.53 49.64
CA VAL A 365 26.67 -29.83 48.35
C VAL A 365 25.82 -30.60 47.33
N THR A 366 24.93 -29.88 46.66
CA THR A 366 24.20 -30.36 45.49
C THR A 366 24.54 -29.48 44.30
N LEU A 367 25.12 -30.07 43.26
CA LEU A 367 25.40 -29.37 42.03
C LEU A 367 24.13 -29.37 41.17
N VAL A 368 23.70 -28.19 40.74
CA VAL A 368 22.61 -28.02 39.78
C VAL A 368 23.19 -27.29 38.58
N GLY A 369 23.17 -27.94 37.43
CA GLY A 369 23.70 -27.36 36.20
C GLY A 369 22.91 -27.84 35.00
N ARG A 370 23.41 -27.53 33.81
CA ARG A 370 22.69 -27.73 32.56
C ARG A 370 23.09 -29.01 31.83
N ASP A 371 22.28 -29.40 30.85
CA ASP A 371 22.57 -30.48 29.90
C ASP A 371 23.73 -30.12 28.94
N GLY A 372 24.15 -31.10 28.13
CA GLY A 372 25.26 -30.94 27.19
C GLY A 372 24.98 -29.97 26.03
N ASP A 373 23.73 -29.59 25.79
CA ASP A 373 23.35 -28.64 24.73
C ASP A 373 23.38 -27.18 25.20
N SER A 374 23.72 -26.95 26.48
CA SER A 374 23.78 -25.62 27.08
C SER A 374 25.09 -24.89 26.80
N GLY A 375 25.00 -23.72 26.15
CA GLY A 375 26.13 -22.80 26.03
C GLY A 375 26.63 -22.35 27.40
N SER A 376 25.74 -21.95 28.31
CA SER A 376 26.14 -21.52 29.66
C SER A 376 26.90 -22.59 30.45
N ARG A 377 26.65 -23.88 30.22
CA ARG A 377 27.48 -24.98 30.76
C ARG A 377 28.88 -24.96 30.17
N ASN A 378 29.00 -24.87 28.84
CA ASN A 378 30.29 -24.83 28.17
C ASN A 378 31.12 -23.64 28.70
N VAL A 379 30.50 -22.47 28.82
CA VAL A 379 31.14 -21.27 29.42
C VAL A 379 31.60 -21.56 30.85
N PHE A 380 30.75 -22.18 31.67
CA PHE A 380 31.09 -22.52 33.04
C PHE A 380 32.29 -23.48 33.13
N GLU A 381 32.29 -24.54 32.33
CA GLU A 381 33.36 -25.54 32.26
C GLU A 381 34.68 -24.91 31.79
N GLU A 382 34.64 -24.13 30.70
CA GLU A 382 35.82 -23.48 30.12
C GLU A 382 36.39 -22.40 31.05
N ARG A 383 35.56 -21.48 31.53
CA ARG A 383 36.01 -20.29 32.27
C ARG A 383 36.35 -20.59 33.73
N LEU A 384 35.56 -21.45 34.40
CA LEU A 384 35.66 -21.66 35.84
C LEU A 384 36.26 -23.02 36.22
N LEU A 385 36.00 -24.07 35.44
CA LEU A 385 36.56 -25.41 35.68
C LEU A 385 37.84 -25.71 34.89
N GLY A 386 38.36 -24.74 34.14
CA GLY A 386 39.61 -24.89 33.38
C GLY A 386 39.50 -25.90 32.25
N GLY A 387 38.33 -25.98 31.60
CA GLY A 387 38.03 -26.95 30.55
C GLY A 387 37.68 -28.35 31.05
N THR A 388 37.56 -28.53 32.37
CA THR A 388 37.09 -29.80 32.95
C THR A 388 35.59 -29.89 32.86
N THR A 389 35.07 -30.99 32.30
CA THR A 389 33.63 -31.24 32.22
C THR A 389 33.00 -31.43 33.60
N GLU A 390 31.79 -30.93 33.77
CA GLU A 390 30.97 -31.21 34.95
C GLU A 390 30.78 -32.73 35.15
N PRO A 391 30.64 -33.19 36.41
CA PRO A 391 30.38 -34.60 36.68
C PRO A 391 29.08 -35.07 36.01
N PRO A 392 28.98 -36.38 35.69
CA PRO A 392 27.78 -36.91 35.07
C PRO A 392 26.55 -36.69 35.97
N ARG A 393 25.37 -36.68 35.36
CA ARG A 393 24.10 -36.62 36.10
C ARG A 393 23.99 -37.81 37.06
N THR A 394 23.75 -37.52 38.35
CA THR A 394 23.68 -38.54 39.41
C THR A 394 22.33 -38.61 40.10
N SER A 395 21.41 -37.70 39.77
CA SER A 395 20.08 -37.63 40.39
C SER A 395 18.97 -37.32 39.39
N SER A 396 17.73 -37.51 39.84
CA SER A 396 16.53 -37.09 39.13
C SER A 396 16.59 -35.59 38.81
N ALA A 397 16.17 -35.22 37.60
CA ALA A 397 16.10 -33.82 37.18
C ALA A 397 14.96 -33.08 37.89
N ASP A 398 13.94 -33.78 38.36
CA ASP A 398 12.75 -33.14 38.92
C ASP A 398 12.93 -32.69 40.37
N ASP A 399 13.58 -33.52 41.19
CA ASP A 399 13.69 -33.29 42.64
C ASP A 399 15.14 -33.11 43.14
N CYS A 400 16.13 -33.47 42.31
CA CYS A 400 17.56 -33.54 42.64
C CYS A 400 17.95 -34.39 43.87
N GLY A 401 16.99 -34.88 44.66
CA GLY A 401 17.19 -35.66 45.88
C GLY A 401 17.22 -37.17 45.63
N THR A 402 16.52 -37.64 44.60
CA THR A 402 16.50 -39.05 44.21
C THR A 402 17.76 -39.38 43.43
N ARG A 403 18.76 -39.96 44.11
CA ARG A 403 20.02 -40.42 43.51
C ARG A 403 19.82 -41.70 42.71
N PHE A 404 20.50 -41.80 41.57
CA PHE A 404 20.60 -43.07 40.84
C PHE A 404 21.42 -44.06 41.67
N ARG A 405 20.93 -45.31 41.78
CA ARG A 405 21.23 -46.29 42.85
C ARG A 405 22.70 -46.75 42.99
N GLU A 406 23.63 -46.15 42.27
CA GLU A 406 25.03 -46.60 42.23
C GLU A 406 26.07 -45.48 42.46
N TYR A 407 25.65 -44.21 42.55
CA TYR A 407 26.61 -43.11 42.67
C TYR A 407 26.93 -42.72 44.12
N LYS A 408 28.16 -42.99 44.57
CA LYS A 408 28.66 -42.62 45.92
C LYS A 408 29.21 -41.19 46.04
N GLY A 409 29.29 -40.45 44.93
CA GLY A 409 29.87 -39.10 44.90
C GLY A 409 28.91 -37.96 45.25
N ILE A 410 29.26 -36.77 44.77
CA ILE A 410 28.45 -35.56 44.86
C ILE A 410 27.12 -35.72 44.10
N THR A 411 26.07 -35.04 44.56
CA THR A 411 24.81 -35.01 43.80
C THR A 411 24.97 -34.02 42.65
N ARG A 412 24.78 -34.45 41.39
CA ARG A 412 24.62 -33.56 40.23
C ARG A 412 23.27 -33.76 39.56
N CYS A 413 22.49 -32.68 39.56
CA CYS A 413 21.14 -32.60 39.01
C CYS A 413 21.14 -31.76 37.74
N GLU A 414 20.64 -32.31 36.64
CA GLU A 414 20.66 -31.68 35.31
C GLU A 414 19.32 -31.02 34.98
N GLN A 415 19.38 -29.79 34.46
CA GLN A 415 18.21 -28.97 34.14
C GLN A 415 18.27 -28.46 32.71
N SER A 416 17.11 -28.43 32.06
CA SER A 416 17.00 -28.11 30.62
C SER A 416 16.91 -26.61 30.31
N SER A 417 16.73 -25.74 31.31
CA SER A 417 16.66 -24.29 31.12
C SER A 417 17.25 -23.51 32.31
N THR A 418 17.60 -22.25 32.08
CA THR A 418 18.16 -21.36 33.10
C THR A 418 17.13 -21.12 34.21
N ASP A 419 15.87 -20.92 33.83
CA ASP A 419 14.75 -20.78 34.75
C ASP A 419 14.57 -22.02 35.64
N ARG A 420 14.63 -23.24 35.07
CA ARG A 420 14.54 -24.47 35.86
C ARG A 420 15.72 -24.63 36.81
N LEU A 421 16.94 -24.37 36.34
CA LEU A 421 18.14 -24.39 37.18
C LEU A 421 17.99 -23.48 38.39
N LEU A 422 17.61 -22.21 38.19
CA LEU A 422 17.47 -21.24 39.28
C LEU A 422 16.34 -21.61 40.26
N LYS A 423 15.20 -22.10 39.77
CA LYS A 423 14.12 -22.63 40.62
C LYS A 423 14.59 -23.80 41.49
N THR A 424 15.34 -24.71 40.89
CA THR A 424 15.91 -25.87 41.57
C THR A 424 16.93 -25.45 42.63
N VAL A 425 17.85 -24.54 42.32
CA VAL A 425 18.81 -24.00 43.31
C VAL A 425 18.08 -23.33 44.47
N ALA A 426 17.03 -22.55 44.19
CA ALA A 426 16.22 -21.92 45.23
C ALA A 426 15.44 -22.92 46.12
N ALA A 427 15.08 -24.09 45.58
CA ALA A 427 14.30 -25.11 46.27
C ALA A 427 15.15 -26.14 47.03
N THR A 428 16.42 -26.31 46.66
CA THR A 428 17.29 -27.35 47.20
C THR A 428 18.34 -26.78 48.17
N PRO A 429 18.22 -27.04 49.48
CA PRO A 429 19.24 -26.65 50.46
C PRO A 429 20.62 -27.19 50.07
N GLY A 430 21.63 -26.33 50.10
CA GLY A 430 23.00 -26.70 49.76
C GLY A 430 23.28 -26.73 48.26
N ALA A 431 22.33 -26.32 47.43
CA ALA A 431 22.53 -26.26 46.00
C ALA A 431 23.42 -25.09 45.56
N ILE A 432 24.25 -25.35 44.53
CA ILE A 432 24.98 -24.36 43.75
C ILE A 432 24.64 -24.56 42.27
N GLY A 433 24.58 -23.46 41.52
CA GLY A 433 24.46 -23.47 40.07
C GLY A 433 24.96 -22.15 39.48
N TYR A 434 24.61 -21.91 38.23
CA TYR A 434 25.01 -20.72 37.47
C TYR A 434 23.90 -20.28 36.51
N ALA A 435 23.89 -18.99 36.18
CA ALA A 435 22.96 -18.40 35.21
C ALA A 435 23.53 -17.09 34.66
N ASP A 436 22.89 -16.52 33.64
CA ASP A 436 23.14 -15.13 33.23
C ASP A 436 22.88 -14.18 34.41
N LEU A 437 23.63 -13.09 34.44
CA LEU A 437 23.68 -12.15 35.56
C LEU A 437 22.30 -11.61 35.94
N HIS A 438 21.53 -11.17 34.95
CA HIS A 438 20.26 -10.50 35.22
C HIS A 438 19.21 -11.48 35.73
N THR A 439 19.04 -12.63 35.10
CA THR A 439 18.10 -13.65 35.58
C THR A 439 18.51 -14.14 36.96
N ALA A 440 19.81 -14.33 37.22
CA ALA A 440 20.31 -14.66 38.55
C ALA A 440 19.95 -13.58 39.60
N GLN A 441 20.11 -12.30 39.27
CA GLN A 441 19.73 -11.17 40.12
C GLN A 441 18.23 -11.11 40.39
N GLU A 442 17.38 -11.29 39.38
CA GLU A 442 15.93 -11.33 39.55
C GLU A 442 15.49 -12.46 40.49
N TYR A 443 16.15 -13.61 40.42
CA TYR A 443 15.90 -14.72 41.33
C TYR A 443 16.43 -14.47 42.74
N ALA A 444 17.61 -13.87 42.87
CA ALA A 444 18.20 -13.50 44.16
C ALA A 444 17.32 -12.47 44.91
N ALA A 445 16.72 -11.52 44.19
CA ALA A 445 15.79 -10.54 44.74
C ALA A 445 14.54 -11.17 45.38
N LYS A 446 14.17 -12.40 44.99
CA LYS A 446 13.07 -13.17 45.62
C LYS A 446 13.48 -13.81 46.96
N GLY A 447 14.77 -13.75 47.33
CA GLY A 447 15.29 -14.09 48.65
C GLY A 447 15.47 -15.59 48.94
N LYS A 448 15.30 -16.47 47.95
CA LYS A 448 15.47 -17.94 48.14
C LYS A 448 16.83 -18.48 47.70
N LEU A 449 17.54 -17.73 46.86
CA LEU A 449 18.93 -17.97 46.49
C LEU A 449 19.68 -16.63 46.57
N GLN A 450 21.00 -16.68 46.47
CA GLN A 450 21.86 -15.50 46.42
C GLN A 450 22.97 -15.68 45.39
N LEU A 451 23.47 -14.56 44.88
CA LEU A 451 24.68 -14.54 44.07
C LEU A 451 25.89 -14.91 44.93
N LEU A 452 26.83 -15.63 44.35
CA LEU A 452 28.08 -16.02 44.99
C LEU A 452 29.24 -15.30 44.30
N GLY A 453 29.99 -14.50 45.07
CA GLY A 453 31.22 -13.89 44.61
C GLY A 453 32.28 -14.95 44.27
N LEU A 454 33.20 -14.59 43.38
CA LEU A 454 34.28 -15.45 42.95
C LEU A 454 35.61 -14.75 43.17
N ASP A 455 36.49 -15.35 43.97
CA ASP A 455 37.80 -14.79 44.35
C ASP A 455 37.70 -13.34 44.87
N GLY A 456 36.68 -13.04 45.68
CA GLY A 456 36.40 -11.71 46.24
C GLY A 456 35.72 -10.74 45.28
N LYS A 457 35.44 -11.14 44.03
CA LYS A 457 34.80 -10.29 43.01
C LYS A 457 33.31 -10.61 42.90
N GLN A 458 32.48 -9.58 43.01
CA GLN A 458 31.04 -9.70 42.79
C GLN A 458 30.71 -9.67 41.29
N PRO A 459 29.70 -10.43 40.83
CA PRO A 459 29.33 -10.45 39.43
C PRO A 459 28.62 -9.14 39.05
N SER A 460 29.19 -8.42 38.08
CA SER A 460 28.54 -7.26 37.45
C SER A 460 29.13 -7.01 36.06
N THR A 461 28.41 -6.26 35.23
CA THR A 461 28.90 -5.78 33.93
C THR A 461 30.14 -4.91 34.08
N ASP A 462 30.20 -4.04 35.08
CA ASP A 462 31.38 -3.22 35.37
C ASP A 462 32.56 -4.05 35.86
N ALA A 463 32.31 -5.14 36.60
CA ALA A 463 33.37 -6.00 37.11
C ALA A 463 34.11 -6.72 35.98
N VAL A 464 33.44 -7.02 34.86
CA VAL A 464 34.08 -7.54 33.64
C VAL A 464 35.02 -6.49 33.03
N ARG A 465 34.60 -5.22 32.95
CA ARG A 465 35.40 -4.13 32.39
C ARG A 465 36.60 -3.74 33.27
N THR A 466 36.42 -3.73 34.59
CA THR A 466 37.33 -3.03 35.52
C THR A 466 38.13 -3.94 36.46
N SER A 467 37.59 -5.12 36.79
CA SER A 467 38.13 -5.96 37.87
C SER A 467 38.64 -7.32 37.39
N GLY A 468 38.44 -7.66 36.11
CA GLY A 468 38.76 -9.00 35.58
C GLY A 468 37.90 -10.08 36.22
N TYR A 469 36.59 -9.83 36.35
CA TYR A 469 35.63 -10.89 36.69
C TYR A 469 35.65 -11.95 35.57
N PRO A 470 35.80 -13.26 35.89
CA PRO A 470 36.19 -14.24 34.88
C PRO A 470 35.03 -14.98 34.22
N PHE A 471 33.80 -14.83 34.70
CA PHE A 471 32.66 -15.64 34.24
C PHE A 471 31.78 -14.85 33.27
N TRP A 472 32.23 -14.79 32.02
CA TRP A 472 31.57 -14.11 30.91
C TRP A 472 31.92 -14.83 29.60
N GLU A 473 31.11 -14.61 28.56
CA GLU A 473 31.38 -15.12 27.20
C GLU A 473 30.76 -14.19 26.14
N PRO A 474 31.33 -14.08 24.93
CA PRO A 474 30.62 -13.54 23.76
C PRO A 474 29.28 -14.23 23.50
N GLU A 475 28.27 -13.42 23.24
CA GLU A 475 26.99 -13.84 22.69
C GLU A 475 27.01 -13.68 21.17
N TYR A 476 26.67 -14.75 20.45
CA TYR A 476 26.60 -14.74 18.99
C TYR A 476 25.18 -14.93 18.49
N ALA A 477 24.83 -14.17 17.45
CA ALA A 477 23.65 -14.36 16.64
C ALA A 477 24.05 -15.02 15.31
N TYR A 478 23.58 -16.24 15.09
CA TYR A 478 23.89 -17.06 13.92
C TYR A 478 22.74 -17.12 12.92
N THR A 479 23.08 -16.97 11.65
CA THR A 479 22.19 -17.24 10.51
C THR A 479 22.76 -18.35 9.63
N TYR A 480 21.90 -18.94 8.82
CA TYR A 480 22.31 -19.91 7.80
C TYR A 480 22.39 -19.21 6.43
N GLY A 481 23.60 -18.85 6.03
CA GLY A 481 23.87 -17.93 4.93
C GLY A 481 23.64 -16.47 5.33
N THR A 482 23.77 -15.59 4.34
CA THR A 482 23.51 -14.15 4.52
C THR A 482 22.01 -13.89 4.34
N PRO A 483 21.31 -13.29 5.32
CA PRO A 483 19.91 -12.91 5.16
C PRO A 483 19.76 -11.84 4.06
N PRO A 484 18.68 -11.86 3.26
CA PRO A 484 18.38 -10.76 2.34
C PRO A 484 18.16 -9.44 3.10
N ASP A 485 18.65 -8.30 2.58
CA ASP A 485 18.65 -6.99 3.27
C ASP A 485 17.26 -6.50 3.72
N ASN A 486 16.21 -6.87 2.98
CA ASN A 486 14.82 -6.50 3.27
C ASN A 486 14.05 -7.60 4.00
N SER A 487 14.71 -8.67 4.43
CA SER A 487 14.11 -9.74 5.22
C SER A 487 13.87 -9.31 6.67
N LEU A 488 12.87 -9.93 7.32
CA LEU A 488 12.65 -9.76 8.75
C LEU A 488 13.89 -10.13 9.57
N THR A 489 14.63 -11.18 9.21
CA THR A 489 15.87 -11.55 9.92
C THR A 489 16.91 -10.45 9.86
N SER A 490 17.16 -9.85 8.69
CA SER A 490 18.12 -8.74 8.57
C SER A 490 17.69 -7.53 9.39
N LYS A 491 16.42 -7.09 9.24
CA LYS A 491 15.92 -5.92 9.97
C LYS A 491 15.86 -6.14 11.48
N PHE A 492 15.54 -7.34 11.92
CA PHE A 492 15.54 -7.67 13.34
C PHE A 492 16.97 -7.71 13.90
N LEU A 493 17.93 -8.27 13.16
CA LEU A 493 19.34 -8.20 13.51
C LEU A 493 19.83 -6.75 13.60
N ASP A 494 19.45 -5.89 12.66
CA ASP A 494 19.80 -4.45 12.72
C ASP A 494 19.18 -3.77 13.95
N SER A 495 17.96 -4.16 14.33
CA SER A 495 17.29 -3.61 15.51
C SER A 495 18.04 -3.90 16.82
N MET A 496 18.82 -4.98 16.90
CA MET A 496 19.69 -5.26 18.06
C MET A 496 20.75 -4.17 18.24
N ASN A 497 21.20 -3.55 17.15
CA ASN A 497 22.20 -2.49 17.18
C ASN A 497 21.60 -1.09 17.40
N SER A 498 20.27 -0.96 17.41
CA SER A 498 19.60 0.32 17.71
C SER A 498 19.77 0.71 19.17
N ASP A 499 19.51 1.98 19.50
CA ASP A 499 19.53 2.46 20.90
C ASP A 499 18.59 1.64 21.79
N THR A 500 17.39 1.31 21.30
CA THR A 500 16.46 0.41 22.00
C THR A 500 17.07 -0.97 22.22
N GLY A 501 17.74 -1.50 21.19
CA GLY A 501 18.44 -2.78 21.24
C GLY A 501 19.51 -2.83 22.32
N GLN A 502 20.40 -1.83 22.30
CA GLN A 502 21.49 -1.66 23.24
C GLN A 502 20.97 -1.50 24.68
N ASN A 503 20.00 -0.63 24.89
CA ASN A 503 19.39 -0.41 26.20
C ASN A 503 18.73 -1.67 26.78
N VAL A 504 18.07 -2.47 25.94
CA VAL A 504 17.49 -3.75 26.39
C VAL A 504 18.60 -4.71 26.81
N MET A 505 19.67 -4.85 26.03
CA MET A 505 20.80 -5.72 26.38
C MET A 505 21.47 -5.30 27.71
N GLU A 506 21.77 -4.01 27.88
CA GLU A 506 22.42 -3.50 29.10
C GLU A 506 21.56 -3.70 30.35
N ARG A 507 20.25 -3.42 30.26
CA ARG A 507 19.32 -3.62 31.38
C ARG A 507 19.16 -5.09 31.77
N ASN A 508 19.48 -6.01 30.87
CA ASN A 508 19.48 -7.45 31.15
C ASN A 508 20.90 -7.97 31.41
N GLY A 509 21.86 -7.12 31.78
CA GLY A 509 23.17 -7.56 32.28
C GLY A 509 24.15 -8.03 31.20
N HIS A 510 23.92 -7.65 29.94
CA HIS A 510 24.83 -7.93 28.82
C HIS A 510 25.54 -6.64 28.37
N LEU A 511 26.72 -6.80 27.78
CA LEU A 511 27.53 -5.70 27.25
C LEU A 511 27.42 -5.67 25.71
N PRO A 512 26.48 -4.92 25.10
CA PRO A 512 26.34 -4.86 23.66
C PRO A 512 27.58 -4.31 22.96
N CYS A 513 28.04 -4.99 21.91
CA CYS A 513 29.33 -4.70 21.26
C CYS A 513 29.34 -3.50 20.32
N THR A 514 28.18 -2.87 20.10
CA THR A 514 28.05 -1.61 19.37
C THR A 514 28.25 -0.38 20.26
N VAL A 515 28.18 -0.54 21.59
CA VAL A 515 28.41 0.54 22.54
C VAL A 515 29.91 0.79 22.68
N PRO A 516 30.41 2.04 22.51
CA PRO A 516 31.84 2.36 22.58
C PRO A 516 32.52 1.90 23.87
N ASP A 517 31.85 2.03 25.03
CA ASP A 517 32.39 1.66 26.34
C ASP A 517 32.57 0.14 26.51
N ASN A 518 32.01 -0.67 25.60
CA ASN A 518 32.12 -2.13 25.60
C ASN A 518 33.18 -2.65 24.62
N ARG A 519 33.85 -1.77 23.87
CA ARG A 519 34.76 -2.18 22.79
C ARG A 519 35.86 -3.10 23.27
N ASP A 520 36.52 -2.78 24.38
CA ASP A 520 37.64 -3.58 24.89
C ASP A 520 37.19 -5.01 25.26
N ALA A 521 36.05 -5.16 25.94
CA ALA A 521 35.50 -6.47 26.29
C ALA A 521 35.11 -7.27 25.03
N CYS A 522 34.51 -6.61 24.04
CA CYS A 522 34.14 -7.26 22.78
C CYS A 522 35.34 -7.57 21.88
N ASP A 523 36.39 -6.76 21.91
CA ASP A 523 37.63 -7.01 21.17
C ASP A 523 38.42 -8.17 21.81
N GLN A 524 38.44 -8.25 23.15
CA GLN A 524 38.94 -9.43 23.85
C GLN A 524 38.15 -10.67 23.43
N ALA A 525 36.81 -10.60 23.44
CA ALA A 525 35.96 -11.71 23.03
C ALA A 525 36.21 -12.16 21.57
N ARG A 526 36.50 -11.21 20.67
CA ARG A 526 36.88 -11.53 19.26
C ARG A 526 38.26 -12.14 19.13
N GLN A 527 39.19 -11.82 20.03
CA GLN A 527 40.54 -12.37 20.01
C GLN A 527 40.56 -13.81 20.53
N GLU A 528 39.76 -14.12 21.54
CA GLU A 528 39.65 -15.46 22.11
C GLU A 528 38.96 -16.47 21.15
N ASP A 529 38.22 -15.99 20.15
CA ASP A 529 37.59 -16.80 19.08
C ASP A 529 38.55 -17.12 17.91
N ARG A 530 39.69 -16.42 17.80
CA ARG A 530 40.70 -16.64 16.73
C ARG A 530 41.74 -17.67 17.14
#